data_AF-A0A5B7HIE1-F1
#
_entry.id   AF-A0A5B7HIE1-F1
#
_cell.length_a   1.000
_cell.length_b   1.000
_cell.length_c   1.000
_cell.angle_alpha   90.00
_cell.angle_beta   90.00
_cell.angle_gamma   90.00
#
_symmetry.space_group_name_H-M   'P 1'
#
loop_
_entity.id
_entity.type
_entity.pdbx_description
1 polymer ?
#
loop_
_entity_poly.entity_id
_entity_poly.type
_entity_poly.pdbx_seq_one_letter_code
_entity_poly.pdbx_strand_id
1 'polypeptide(L)'
;MFLLVLTSARQLSGLHSLMAELRHSKGLTSMTFSFAPNFLAKTQCLVQHSFDEFTIPALSDFVEKDEVDCLLCSVQIVCEYLHRTRDCRPACPRLLVTVSDPKRAVHPHTLSKWICQVIRRACVSVSEEQSRVLKVNAHEVRAIATSVLFRKVKSLDLVLKAGTWKSMTTFASFYLRDVTHRCLDTFFLGPVVSALRVVQ
;
A
#
# COMPACT_ATOMS: atom_id res chain seq x y z
N MET A 1 -3.82 -6.47 0.46
CA MET A 1 -2.58 -6.22 -0.34
C MET A 1 -2.67 -4.95 -1.18
N PHE A 2 -3.68 -4.77 -2.04
CA PHE A 2 -3.89 -3.51 -2.77
C PHE A 2 -3.85 -2.28 -1.84
N LEU A 3 -4.64 -2.30 -0.76
CA LEU A 3 -4.62 -1.23 0.24
C LEU A 3 -3.26 -1.03 0.88
N LEU A 4 -2.51 -2.10 1.17
CA LEU A 4 -1.18 -1.99 1.76
C LEU A 4 -0.19 -1.28 0.82
N VAL A 5 -0.32 -1.44 -0.50
CA VAL A 5 0.46 -0.66 -1.48
C VAL A 5 0.03 0.80 -1.46
N LEU A 6 -1.28 1.06 -1.47
CA LEU A 6 -1.83 2.41 -1.47
C LEU A 6 -1.42 3.18 -0.20
N THR A 7 -1.59 2.56 0.97
CA THR A 7 -1.30 3.17 2.27
C THR A 7 0.18 3.30 2.55
N SER A 8 1.04 2.41 2.07
CA SER A 8 2.49 2.48 2.34
C SER A 8 3.29 3.18 1.24
N ALA A 9 2.72 3.27 0.04
CA ALA A 9 3.42 3.58 -1.20
C ALA A 9 4.67 2.71 -1.45
N ARG A 10 4.83 1.54 -0.81
CA ARG A 10 6.03 0.69 -0.96
C ARG A 10 5.99 -0.15 -2.24
N GLN A 11 7.17 -0.40 -2.79
CA GLN A 11 7.36 -1.33 -3.90
C GLN A 11 7.10 -2.77 -3.45
N LEU A 12 6.69 -3.64 -4.39
CA LEU A 12 6.33 -5.03 -4.11
C LEU A 12 7.43 -5.85 -3.45
N SER A 13 8.70 -5.58 -3.78
CA SER A 13 9.85 -6.21 -3.12
C SER A 13 9.90 -5.89 -1.63
N GLY A 14 9.56 -4.66 -1.24
CA GLY A 14 9.46 -4.25 0.16
C GLY A 14 8.24 -4.86 0.85
N LEU A 15 7.09 -4.94 0.18
CA LEU A 15 5.91 -5.59 0.78
C LEU A 15 6.10 -7.09 0.97
N HIS A 16 6.79 -7.75 0.04
CA HIS A 16 7.15 -9.16 0.14
C HIS A 16 8.09 -9.44 1.33
N SER A 17 8.93 -8.48 1.70
CA SER A 17 9.90 -8.67 2.78
C SER A 17 9.34 -8.38 4.18
N LEU A 18 8.09 -7.94 4.30
CA LEU A 18 7.46 -7.63 5.58
C LEU A 18 7.37 -8.84 6.51
N MET A 19 7.58 -8.60 7.80
CA MET A 19 7.40 -9.57 8.87
C MET A 19 5.95 -9.58 9.38
N ALA A 20 5.50 -10.72 9.87
CA ALA A 20 4.17 -10.86 10.49
C ALA A 20 4.13 -10.30 11.92
N GLU A 21 5.30 -10.15 12.56
CA GLU A 21 5.43 -9.46 13.83
C GLU A 21 5.35 -7.95 13.60
N LEU A 22 4.25 -7.36 14.06
CA LEU A 22 3.94 -5.94 13.88
C LEU A 22 3.83 -5.26 15.24
N ARG A 23 4.22 -3.99 15.30
CA ARG A 23 3.97 -3.14 16.46
C ARG A 23 2.77 -2.25 16.19
N HIS A 24 1.94 -2.00 17.19
CA HIS A 24 0.79 -1.11 17.03
C HIS A 24 0.66 -0.18 18.24
N SER A 25 0.07 1.00 18.03
CA SER A 25 -0.22 1.92 19.13
C SER A 25 -1.33 1.35 20.03
N LYS A 26 -1.47 1.94 21.23
CA LYS A 26 -2.65 1.71 22.07
C LYS A 26 -3.90 2.11 21.29
N GLY A 27 -4.93 1.26 21.33
CA GLY A 27 -6.19 1.51 20.61
C GLY A 27 -6.16 1.25 19.10
N LEU A 28 -5.08 0.66 18.54
CA LEU A 28 -4.95 0.38 17.11
C LEU A 28 -5.06 1.62 16.20
N THR A 29 -4.69 2.80 16.70
CA THR A 29 -4.68 4.05 15.93
C THR A 29 -3.60 4.09 14.84
N SER A 30 -2.62 3.20 14.91
CA SER A 30 -1.54 3.06 13.93
C SER A 30 -0.87 1.69 14.04
N MET A 31 -0.24 1.27 12.94
CA MET A 31 0.49 0.01 12.85
C MET A 31 1.86 0.22 12.18
N THR A 32 2.90 -0.26 12.86
CA THR A 32 4.29 -0.21 12.41
C THR A 32 4.71 -1.57 11.87
N PHE A 33 5.21 -1.53 10.65
CA PHE A 33 5.67 -2.66 9.86
C PHE A 33 7.19 -2.71 9.86
N SER A 34 7.76 -3.89 10.04
CA SER A 34 9.19 -4.14 9.93
C SER A 34 9.51 -5.02 8.72
N PHE A 35 10.68 -4.81 8.14
CA PHE A 35 11.23 -5.70 7.10
C PHE A 35 12.03 -6.83 7.74
N ALA A 36 12.19 -7.95 7.03
CA ALA A 36 13.10 -8.98 7.53
C ALA A 36 14.55 -8.49 7.59
N PRO A 37 15.36 -8.98 8.55
CA PRO A 37 16.72 -8.50 8.78
C PRO A 37 17.65 -8.59 7.56
N ASN A 38 17.41 -9.54 6.66
CA ASN A 38 18.20 -9.75 5.45
C ASN A 38 17.69 -9.00 4.22
N PHE A 39 16.65 -8.17 4.36
CA PHE A 39 16.11 -7.41 3.25
C PHE A 39 16.90 -6.13 3.03
N LEU A 40 17.54 -6.04 1.87
CA LEU A 40 18.13 -4.80 1.39
C LEU A 40 17.28 -4.24 0.25
N ALA A 41 16.68 -3.08 0.48
CA ALA A 41 15.95 -2.40 -0.59
C ALA A 41 16.95 -1.87 -1.62
N LYS A 42 16.61 -1.98 -2.92
CA LYS A 42 17.44 -1.44 -4.01
C LYS A 42 17.76 0.06 -3.87
N THR A 43 16.96 0.78 -3.09
CA THR A 43 17.10 2.23 -2.86
C THR A 43 17.65 2.56 -1.47
N GLN A 44 18.00 1.60 -0.63
CA GLN A 44 18.70 1.88 0.63
C GLN A 44 20.10 2.43 0.33
N CYS A 45 20.53 3.40 1.14
CA CYS A 45 21.90 3.87 1.21
C CYS A 45 22.45 3.43 2.57
N LEU A 46 23.68 2.91 2.61
CA LEU A 46 24.35 2.41 3.82
C LEU A 46 24.43 3.43 4.97
N VAL A 47 24.18 4.71 4.70
CA VAL A 47 24.30 5.82 5.65
C VAL A 47 22.98 6.10 6.41
N GLN A 48 21.84 5.54 6.00
CA GLN A 48 20.55 5.74 6.68
C GLN A 48 20.07 4.43 7.33
N HIS A 49 20.42 4.26 8.60
CA HIS A 49 20.06 3.14 9.47
C HIS A 49 18.55 3.04 9.84
N SER A 50 17.64 3.67 9.10
CA SER A 50 16.21 3.79 9.51
C SER A 50 15.19 3.38 8.45
N PHE A 51 15.60 2.60 7.45
CA PHE A 51 14.65 2.01 6.50
C PHE A 51 14.00 0.72 7.00
N ASP A 52 14.26 0.31 8.24
CA ASP A 52 13.85 -0.99 8.75
C ASP A 52 12.34 -1.07 9.01
N GLU A 53 11.68 0.09 9.12
CA GLU A 53 10.28 0.16 9.50
C GLU A 53 9.51 1.32 8.87
N PHE A 54 8.18 1.23 8.91
CA PHE A 54 7.28 2.34 8.62
C PHE A 54 5.95 2.18 9.35
N THR A 55 5.29 3.30 9.62
CA THR A 55 4.01 3.32 10.34
C THR A 55 2.89 3.78 9.41
N ILE A 56 1.79 3.03 9.40
CA ILE A 56 0.55 3.38 8.72
C ILE A 56 -0.47 3.82 9.77
N PRO A 57 -1.11 5.00 9.64
CA PRO A 57 -2.21 5.40 10.51
C PRO A 57 -3.46 4.57 10.22
N ALA A 58 -4.27 4.32 11.25
CA ALA A 58 -5.59 3.77 11.08
C ALA A 58 -6.53 4.82 10.50
N LEU A 59 -7.50 4.36 9.71
CA LEU A 59 -8.54 5.23 9.17
C LEU A 59 -9.72 5.40 10.16
N SER A 60 -9.84 4.51 11.14
CA SER A 60 -10.94 4.47 12.11
C SER A 60 -11.07 5.71 12.99
N ASP A 61 -10.01 6.52 13.11
CA ASP A 61 -10.06 7.77 13.88
C ASP A 61 -10.69 8.92 13.07
N PHE A 62 -10.90 8.71 11.76
CA PHE A 62 -11.37 9.71 10.80
C PHE A 62 -12.73 9.35 10.18
N VAL A 63 -13.28 8.18 10.54
CA VAL A 63 -14.45 7.55 9.91
C VAL A 63 -15.32 6.99 11.03
N GLU A 64 -16.64 7.16 10.94
CA GLU A 64 -17.55 6.59 11.93
C GLU A 64 -17.61 5.05 11.79
N LYS A 65 -17.78 4.35 12.92
CA LYS A 65 -17.60 2.88 12.98
C LYS A 65 -18.53 2.10 12.04
N ASP A 66 -19.70 2.66 11.73
CA ASP A 66 -20.71 2.05 10.86
C ASP A 66 -20.59 2.48 9.38
N GLU A 67 -19.64 3.36 9.05
CA GLU A 67 -19.41 3.78 7.67
C GLU A 67 -18.69 2.69 6.87
N VAL A 68 -19.09 2.56 5.60
CA VAL A 68 -18.46 1.66 4.61
C VAL A 68 -16.95 1.94 4.49
N ASP A 69 -16.53 3.18 4.73
CA ASP A 69 -15.13 3.60 4.68
C ASP A 69 -14.25 2.94 5.74
N CYS A 70 -14.84 2.39 6.83
CA CYS A 70 -14.09 1.56 7.77
C CYS A 70 -13.46 0.34 7.08
N LEU A 71 -14.09 -0.18 6.02
CA LEU A 71 -13.55 -1.28 5.19
C LEU A 71 -12.30 -0.88 4.42
N LEU A 72 -11.95 0.40 4.35
CA LEU A 72 -10.71 0.89 3.74
C LEU A 72 -9.57 1.02 4.76
N CYS A 73 -9.83 0.76 6.05
CA CYS A 73 -8.83 0.81 7.11
C CYS A 73 -7.81 -0.34 6.97
N SER A 74 -6.62 0.00 6.48
CA SER A 74 -5.55 -1.00 6.29
C SER A 74 -5.10 -1.65 7.60
N VAL A 75 -5.14 -0.94 8.74
CA VAL A 75 -4.80 -1.50 10.05
C VAL A 75 -5.75 -2.63 10.45
N GLN A 76 -7.07 -2.39 10.35
CA GLN A 76 -8.09 -3.40 10.64
C GLN A 76 -7.96 -4.62 9.72
N ILE A 77 -7.75 -4.38 8.42
CA ILE A 77 -7.57 -5.45 7.44
C ILE A 77 -6.32 -6.29 7.70
N VAL A 78 -5.21 -5.66 8.14
CA VAL A 78 -4.00 -6.39 8.47
C VAL A 78 -4.19 -7.22 9.76
N CYS A 79 -4.86 -6.68 10.78
CA CYS A 79 -5.24 -7.44 11.98
C CYS A 79 -6.07 -8.67 11.62
N GLU A 80 -7.12 -8.51 10.81
CA GLU A 80 -7.98 -9.60 10.38
C GLU A 80 -7.22 -10.64 9.55
N TYR A 81 -6.35 -10.17 8.65
CA TYR A 81 -5.50 -11.06 7.86
C TYR A 81 -4.56 -11.88 8.74
N LEU A 82 -3.89 -11.26 9.71
CA LEU A 82 -3.02 -11.94 10.67
C LEU A 82 -3.79 -12.99 11.48
N HIS A 83 -4.99 -12.66 11.93
CA HIS A 83 -5.87 -13.59 12.64
C HIS A 83 -6.19 -14.83 11.80
N ARG A 84 -6.65 -14.64 10.56
CA ARG A 84 -7.00 -15.75 9.64
C ARG A 84 -5.82 -16.61 9.22
N THR A 85 -4.61 -16.08 9.31
CA THR A 85 -3.37 -16.76 8.87
C THR A 85 -2.47 -17.17 10.03
N ARG A 86 -2.98 -17.15 11.27
CA ARG A 86 -2.22 -17.50 12.49
C ARG A 86 -1.57 -18.88 12.40
N ASP A 87 -2.26 -19.86 11.82
CA ASP A 87 -1.79 -21.24 11.69
C ASP A 87 -0.72 -21.41 10.59
N CYS A 88 -0.38 -20.34 9.87
CA CYS A 88 0.70 -20.33 8.89
C CYS A 88 2.03 -19.82 9.46
N ARG A 89 1.99 -19.16 10.63
CA ARG A 89 3.15 -18.47 11.22
C ARG A 89 4.29 -19.38 11.66
N PRO A 90 4.04 -20.60 12.18
CA PRO A 90 5.14 -21.53 12.49
C PRO A 90 5.97 -21.90 11.25
N ALA A 91 5.34 -21.96 10.07
CA ALA A 91 6.03 -22.31 8.82
C ALA A 91 6.64 -21.09 8.11
N CYS A 92 6.06 -19.89 8.27
CA CYS A 92 6.53 -18.69 7.59
C CYS A 92 6.32 -17.41 8.42
N PRO A 93 7.40 -16.71 8.81
CA PRO A 93 7.31 -15.47 9.60
C PRO A 93 7.00 -14.22 8.75
N ARG A 94 6.85 -14.36 7.42
CA ARG A 94 6.52 -13.23 6.53
C ARG A 94 5.07 -12.82 6.71
N LEU A 95 4.76 -11.54 6.53
CA LEU A 95 3.39 -11.05 6.61
C LEU A 95 2.49 -11.80 5.63
N LEU A 96 2.81 -11.70 4.33
CA LEU A 96 2.03 -12.26 3.23
C LEU A 96 2.44 -13.71 2.95
N VAL A 97 1.54 -14.65 3.25
CA VAL A 97 1.78 -16.10 3.18
C VAL A 97 0.78 -16.81 2.27
N THR A 98 1.21 -17.92 1.67
CA THR A 98 0.33 -18.88 1.01
C THR A 98 -0.39 -19.72 2.06
N VAL A 99 -1.70 -19.92 1.87
CA VAL A 99 -2.51 -20.75 2.78
C VAL A 99 -2.48 -22.23 2.42
N SER A 100 -2.10 -22.55 1.18
CA SER A 100 -1.90 -23.93 0.70
C SER A 100 -0.50 -24.42 1.05
N ASP A 101 -0.39 -25.72 1.33
CA ASP A 101 0.89 -26.36 1.58
C ASP A 101 1.75 -26.47 0.29
N PRO A 102 3.09 -26.31 0.41
CA PRO A 102 3.80 -25.84 1.61
C PRO A 102 3.54 -24.34 1.87
N LYS A 103 3.20 -24.00 3.11
CA LYS A 103 2.98 -22.61 3.55
C LYS A 103 4.28 -21.82 3.45
N ARG A 104 4.30 -20.79 2.61
CA ARG A 104 5.50 -19.99 2.31
C ARG A 104 5.16 -18.54 2.01
N ALA A 105 6.17 -17.69 1.89
CA ALA A 105 5.99 -16.31 1.46
C ALA A 105 5.37 -16.25 0.06
N VAL A 106 4.41 -15.34 -0.15
CA VAL A 106 3.78 -15.18 -1.47
C VAL A 106 4.77 -14.52 -2.42
N HIS A 107 5.07 -15.18 -3.55
CA HIS A 107 6.02 -14.64 -4.52
C HIS A 107 5.60 -13.24 -5.04
N PRO A 108 6.53 -12.28 -5.22
CA PRO A 108 6.20 -10.91 -5.68
C PRO A 108 5.39 -10.84 -6.97
N HIS A 109 5.63 -11.78 -7.90
CA HIS A 109 4.86 -11.88 -9.14
C HIS A 109 3.37 -12.20 -8.88
N THR A 110 3.07 -13.05 -7.91
CA THR A 110 1.70 -13.37 -7.51
C THR A 110 1.03 -12.16 -6.87
N LEU A 111 1.76 -11.41 -6.05
CA LEU A 111 1.27 -10.14 -5.50
C LEU A 111 0.93 -9.14 -6.61
N SER A 112 1.82 -8.97 -7.60
CA SER A 112 1.54 -8.12 -8.77
C SER A 112 0.26 -8.54 -9.50
N LYS A 113 0.09 -9.85 -9.75
CA LYS A 113 -1.13 -10.41 -10.37
C LYS A 113 -2.39 -10.06 -9.58
N TRP A 114 -2.37 -10.18 -8.25
CA TRP A 114 -3.53 -9.85 -7.42
C TRP A 114 -3.89 -8.36 -7.46
N ILE A 115 -2.92 -7.43 -7.45
CA ILE A 115 -3.22 -5.99 -7.63
C ILE A 115 -3.90 -5.78 -8.98
N CYS A 116 -3.31 -6.33 -10.05
CA CYS A 116 -3.86 -6.13 -11.39
C CYS A 116 -5.26 -6.72 -11.51
N GLN A 117 -5.56 -7.84 -10.85
CA GLN A 117 -6.90 -8.41 -10.79
C GLN A 117 -7.89 -7.50 -10.05
N VAL A 118 -7.50 -6.91 -8.92
CA VAL A 118 -8.34 -5.97 -8.18
C VAL A 118 -8.67 -4.74 -9.04
N ILE A 119 -7.65 -4.14 -9.68
CA ILE A 119 -7.85 -2.99 -10.57
C ILE A 119 -8.78 -3.37 -11.72
N ARG A 120 -8.52 -4.49 -12.41
CA ARG A 120 -9.38 -4.92 -13.52
C ARG A 120 -10.82 -5.10 -13.07
N ARG A 121 -11.06 -5.79 -11.95
CA ARG A 121 -12.41 -6.01 -11.41
C ARG A 121 -13.13 -4.70 -11.09
N ALA A 122 -12.41 -3.72 -10.52
CA ALA A 122 -12.96 -2.40 -10.26
C ALA A 122 -13.26 -1.62 -11.55
N CYS A 123 -12.51 -1.87 -12.63
CA CYS A 123 -12.69 -1.25 -13.93
C CYS A 123 -13.65 -2.01 -14.88
N VAL A 124 -14.26 -3.14 -14.47
CA VAL A 124 -15.23 -3.87 -15.31
C VAL A 124 -16.50 -3.05 -15.58
N SER A 125 -16.82 -2.07 -14.74
CA SER A 125 -17.91 -1.11 -14.98
C SER A 125 -17.59 -0.07 -16.06
N VAL A 126 -16.35 -0.04 -16.55
CA VAL A 126 -15.88 0.88 -17.58
C VAL A 126 -15.94 0.16 -18.93
N SER A 127 -16.43 0.83 -19.97
CA SER A 127 -16.62 0.28 -21.33
C SER A 127 -15.45 -0.61 -21.80
N GLU A 128 -15.75 -1.70 -22.52
CA GLU A 128 -14.75 -2.66 -23.05
C GLU A 128 -13.58 -1.98 -23.78
N GLU A 129 -13.84 -0.86 -24.46
CA GLU A 129 -12.84 -0.07 -25.17
C GLU A 129 -11.81 0.55 -24.21
N GLN A 130 -12.27 1.06 -23.07
CA GLN A 130 -11.39 1.63 -22.03
C GLN A 130 -10.62 0.52 -21.31
N SER A 131 -11.21 -0.67 -21.12
CA SER A 131 -10.51 -1.81 -20.53
C SER A 131 -9.35 -2.33 -21.40
N ARG A 132 -9.42 -2.19 -22.73
CA ARG A 132 -8.32 -2.57 -23.65
C ARG A 132 -7.17 -1.56 -23.65
N VAL A 133 -7.48 -0.28 -23.41
CA VAL A 133 -6.50 0.81 -23.34
C VAL A 133 -5.81 0.87 -21.96
N LEU A 134 -6.49 0.44 -20.90
CA LEU A 134 -5.92 0.38 -19.55
C LEU A 134 -4.82 -0.68 -19.46
N LYS A 135 -3.56 -0.25 -19.64
CA LYS A 135 -2.37 -1.02 -19.28
C LYS A 135 -2.28 -1.18 -17.77
N VAL A 136 -3.10 -2.06 -17.20
CA VAL A 136 -3.18 -2.31 -15.77
C VAL A 136 -1.83 -2.80 -15.25
N ASN A 137 -1.24 -2.02 -14.35
CA ASN A 137 0.07 -2.27 -13.79
C ASN A 137 0.05 -2.04 -12.28
N ALA A 138 0.64 -2.96 -11.52
CA ALA A 138 0.80 -2.85 -10.08
C ALA A 138 1.55 -1.58 -9.63
N HIS A 139 2.45 -1.06 -10.47
CA HIS A 139 3.16 0.20 -10.22
C HIS A 139 2.23 1.42 -10.18
N GLU A 140 1.07 1.37 -10.85
CA GLU A 140 0.13 2.50 -10.87
C GLU A 140 -0.47 2.78 -9.50
N VAL A 141 -0.73 1.76 -8.66
CA VAL A 141 -1.25 1.99 -7.30
C VAL A 141 -0.29 2.85 -6.48
N ARG A 142 1.01 2.59 -6.63
CA ARG A 142 2.05 3.37 -5.97
C ARG A 142 2.18 4.78 -6.57
N ALA A 143 2.07 4.90 -7.89
CA ALA A 143 2.06 6.20 -8.59
C ALA A 143 0.92 7.10 -8.08
N ILE A 144 -0.31 6.56 -8.05
CA ILE A 144 -1.49 7.22 -7.50
C ILE A 144 -1.29 7.57 -6.03
N ALA A 145 -0.83 6.63 -5.19
CA ALA A 145 -0.61 6.88 -3.77
C ALA A 145 0.28 8.11 -3.52
N THR A 146 1.41 8.18 -4.21
CA THR A 146 2.37 9.27 -4.07
C THR A 146 1.89 10.58 -4.71
N SER A 147 1.09 10.51 -5.77
CA SER A 147 0.51 11.70 -6.42
C SER A 147 -0.59 12.33 -5.57
N VAL A 148 -1.44 11.50 -4.93
CA VAL A 148 -2.45 11.94 -3.95
C VAL A 148 -1.77 12.61 -2.75
N LEU A 149 -0.70 12.01 -2.23
CA LEU A 149 0.10 12.62 -1.16
C LEU A 149 0.68 13.97 -1.62
N PHE A 150 1.33 14.01 -2.78
CA PHE A 150 1.95 15.23 -3.31
C PHE A 150 0.93 16.37 -3.44
N ARG A 151 -0.28 16.08 -3.94
CA ARG A 151 -1.36 17.06 -4.05
C ARG A 151 -1.75 17.64 -2.69
N LYS A 152 -1.78 16.82 -1.63
CA LYS A 152 -2.16 17.25 -0.28
C LYS A 152 -1.05 18.04 0.42
N VAL A 153 0.18 17.54 0.42
CA VAL A 153 1.27 18.11 1.23
C VAL A 153 2.15 19.10 0.48
N LYS A 154 2.12 19.09 -0.86
CA LYS A 154 2.94 19.93 -1.76
C LYS A 154 4.45 19.92 -1.44
N SER A 155 4.94 18.86 -0.80
CA SER A 155 6.33 18.69 -0.38
C SER A 155 6.94 17.48 -1.07
N LEU A 156 7.95 17.73 -1.91
CA LEU A 156 8.67 16.68 -2.61
C LEU A 156 9.47 15.80 -1.64
N ASP A 157 10.06 16.37 -0.60
CA ASP A 157 10.83 15.59 0.39
C ASP A 157 9.97 14.52 1.06
N LEU A 158 8.76 14.89 1.51
CA LEU A 158 7.82 13.96 2.11
C LEU A 158 7.38 12.86 1.13
N VAL A 159 7.18 13.21 -0.15
CA VAL A 159 6.80 12.26 -1.20
C VAL A 159 7.93 11.30 -1.54
N LEU A 160 9.16 11.81 -1.68
CA LEU A 160 10.34 11.00 -1.93
C LEU A 160 10.63 10.06 -0.76
N LYS A 161 10.45 10.54 0.48
CA LYS A 161 10.57 9.73 1.69
C LYS A 161 9.52 8.61 1.74
N ALA A 162 8.23 8.93 1.54
CA ALA A 162 7.16 7.94 1.53
C ALA A 162 7.33 6.91 0.39
N GLY A 163 7.67 7.40 -0.80
CA GLY A 163 7.98 6.59 -1.97
C GLY A 163 9.36 5.95 -1.94
N THR A 164 10.20 6.12 -0.91
CA THR A 164 11.56 5.56 -0.85
C THR A 164 12.40 5.83 -2.13
N TRP A 165 12.29 7.02 -2.71
CA TRP A 165 13.02 7.44 -3.91
C TRP A 165 14.19 8.34 -3.56
N LYS A 166 15.31 8.15 -4.25
CA LYS A 166 16.49 9.01 -4.12
C LYS A 166 16.40 10.27 -4.99
N SER A 167 15.70 10.17 -6.12
CA SER A 167 15.63 11.26 -7.11
C SER A 167 14.20 11.71 -7.34
N MET A 168 14.03 13.04 -7.38
CA MET A 168 12.83 13.70 -7.86
C MET A 168 12.49 13.29 -9.29
N THR A 169 13.49 13.13 -10.16
CA THR A 169 13.26 12.78 -11.57
C THR A 169 12.58 11.43 -11.70
N THR A 170 12.92 10.47 -10.84
CA THR A 170 12.24 9.17 -10.81
C THR A 170 10.75 9.33 -10.49
N PHE A 171 10.41 10.16 -9.50
CA PHE A 171 9.03 10.45 -9.18
C PHE A 171 8.32 11.16 -10.34
N ALA A 172 8.84 12.32 -10.77
CA ALA A 172 8.22 13.17 -11.77
C ALA A 172 8.00 12.48 -13.13
N SER A 173 8.99 11.70 -13.59
CA SER A 173 8.92 11.08 -14.92
C SER A 173 8.11 9.78 -14.95
N PHE A 174 8.09 9.00 -13.86
CA PHE A 174 7.51 7.65 -13.87
C PHE A 174 6.28 7.46 -12.99
N TYR A 175 6.10 8.28 -11.95
CA TYR A 175 5.10 8.04 -10.91
C TYR A 175 4.17 9.22 -10.62
N LEU A 176 4.53 10.44 -11.01
CA LEU A 176 3.60 11.56 -10.94
C LEU A 176 2.47 11.31 -11.93
N ARG A 177 1.24 11.31 -11.43
CA ARG A 177 0.01 11.18 -12.21
C ARG A 177 -0.83 12.42 -11.96
N ASP A 178 -1.53 12.83 -13.00
CA ASP A 178 -2.61 13.78 -12.84
C ASP A 178 -3.76 13.08 -12.11
N VAL A 179 -3.95 13.46 -10.85
CA VAL A 179 -5.04 12.97 -9.99
C VAL A 179 -6.15 14.01 -9.87
N THR A 180 -6.28 14.93 -10.84
CA THR A 180 -7.44 15.80 -10.95
C THR A 180 -8.69 14.96 -11.17
N HIS A 181 -9.80 15.36 -10.52
CA HIS A 181 -11.10 14.74 -10.71
C HIS A 181 -11.51 14.89 -12.17
N ARG A 182 -11.27 13.87 -12.99
CA ARG A 182 -12.10 13.61 -14.17
C ARG A 182 -12.90 12.35 -13.92
N CYS A 183 -13.83 12.47 -12.99
CA CYS A 183 -15.07 11.71 -13.05
C CYS A 183 -16.16 12.76 -13.16
N LEU A 184 -16.87 12.77 -14.29
CA LEU A 184 -18.14 13.46 -14.43
C LEU A 184 -19.01 12.95 -13.26
N ASP A 185 -19.62 13.89 -12.54
CA ASP A 185 -20.43 13.72 -11.32
C ASP A 185 -19.65 13.57 -9.98
N THR A 186 -19.66 14.69 -9.22
CA THR A 186 -19.84 14.88 -7.77
C THR A 186 -19.41 13.83 -6.71
N PHE A 187 -18.56 12.85 -6.99
CA PHE A 187 -18.04 11.99 -5.92
C PHE A 187 -16.83 12.63 -5.24
N PHE A 188 -17.00 13.09 -3.99
CA PHE A 188 -15.87 13.32 -3.09
C PHE A 188 -15.42 11.96 -2.54
N LEU A 189 -14.12 11.69 -2.61
CA LEU A 189 -13.56 10.56 -1.86
C LEU A 189 -13.58 10.94 -0.38
N GLY A 190 -14.18 10.08 0.46
CA GLY A 190 -14.02 10.14 1.91
C GLY A 190 -12.53 10.05 2.31
N PRO A 191 -12.21 10.22 3.61
CA PRO A 191 -10.83 10.14 4.07
C PRO A 191 -10.20 8.80 3.65
N VAL A 192 -8.99 8.87 3.08
CA VAL A 192 -8.25 7.67 2.66
C VAL A 192 -6.82 7.73 3.18
N VAL A 193 -6.27 6.59 3.56
CA VAL A 193 -4.84 6.49 3.87
C VAL A 193 -4.05 6.28 2.58
N SER A 194 -3.15 7.20 2.27
CA SER A 194 -2.27 7.14 1.12
C SER A 194 -0.85 7.54 1.49
N ALA A 195 0.13 6.72 1.11
CA ALA A 195 1.55 7.00 1.31
C ALA A 195 1.91 7.50 2.74
N LEU A 196 1.48 6.72 3.74
CA LEU A 196 1.71 6.87 5.18
C LEU A 196 0.93 8.00 5.85
N ARG A 197 -0.02 8.63 5.16
CA ARG A 197 -0.84 9.74 5.70
C ARG A 197 -2.31 9.58 5.35
N VAL A 198 -3.17 10.12 6.20
CA VAL A 198 -4.59 10.32 5.86
C VAL A 198 -4.70 11.54 4.93
N VAL A 199 -5.46 11.39 3.86
CA VAL A 199 -5.72 12.43 2.86
C VAL A 199 -7.23 12.65 2.76
N GLN A 200 -7.61 13.93 2.79
CA GLN A 200 -8.95 14.49 2.65
C GLN A 200 -8.87 15.69 1.71
#